data_AF-A0A950K4G8-F1
#
_entry.id   AF-A0A950K4G8-F1
#
_cell.length_a   1.000
_cell.length_b   1.000
_cell.length_c   1.000
_cell.angle_alpha   90.00
_cell.angle_beta   90.00
_cell.angle_gamma   90.00
#
_symmetry.space_group_name_H-M   'P 1'
#
loop_
_entity.id
_entity.type
_entity.pdbx_description
1 polymer ?
#
loop_
_entity_poly.entity_id
_entity_poly.type
_entity_poly.pdbx_seq_one_letter_code
_entity_poly.pdbx_strand_id
1 'polypeptide(L)'
;QLPAKLYEYLRAGRPTFGIVPRDGAADRWIREHRSGVSVDSAAPDRWAPELRGFLDSLADYRAPSAEPFYRRTLTGRLAAILDGVRR
;
A
#
# COMPACT_ATOMS: atom_id res chain seq x y z
N GLN A 1 0.84 9.79 9.03
CA GLN A 1 2.11 9.41 8.36
C GLN A 1 1.94 8.02 7.74
N LEU A 2 2.46 7.78 6.53
CA LEU A 2 2.45 6.45 5.91
C LEU A 2 3.69 5.66 6.33
N PRO A 3 3.55 4.41 6.81
CA PRO A 3 4.70 3.57 7.13
C PRO A 3 5.52 3.23 5.88
N ALA A 4 6.85 3.37 5.96
CA ALA A 4 7.77 2.99 4.87
C ALA A 4 7.62 1.51 4.45
N LYS A 5 7.24 0.64 5.40
CA LYS A 5 7.02 -0.80 5.20
C LYS A 5 6.01 -1.13 4.09
N LEU A 6 5.02 -0.26 3.85
CA LEU A 6 4.04 -0.47 2.78
C LEU A 6 4.70 -0.43 1.39
N TYR A 7 5.63 0.50 1.19
CA TYR A 7 6.41 0.59 -0.05
C TYR A 7 7.41 -0.57 -0.19
N GLU A 8 8.01 -1.01 0.92
CA GLU A 8 8.91 -2.18 0.93
C GLU A 8 8.19 -3.46 0.52
N TYR A 9 7.00 -3.72 1.08
CA TYR A 9 6.22 -4.91 0.74
C TYR A 9 5.69 -4.87 -0.70
N LEU A 10 5.22 -3.71 -1.17
CA LEU A 10 4.83 -3.54 -2.57
C LEU A 10 6.00 -3.81 -3.52
N ARG A 11 7.19 -3.28 -3.22
CA ARG A 11 8.39 -3.54 -4.01
C ARG A 11 8.79 -5.02 -3.99
N ALA A 12 8.62 -5.70 -2.86
CA ALA A 12 8.89 -7.13 -2.73
C ALA A 12 7.81 -8.02 -3.37
N GLY A 13 6.75 -7.43 -3.95
CA GLY A 13 5.62 -8.15 -4.50
C GLY A 13 4.83 -8.93 -3.44
N ARG A 14 4.91 -8.50 -2.17
CA ARG A 14 4.27 -9.17 -1.04
C ARG A 14 2.94 -8.51 -0.70
N PRO A 15 1.83 -9.27 -0.65
CA PRO A 15 0.56 -8.73 -0.21
C PRO A 15 0.62 -8.34 1.27
N THR A 16 -0.05 -7.25 1.62
CA THR A 16 -0.12 -6.76 3.01
C THR A 16 -1.47 -7.13 3.64
N PHE A 17 -1.44 -7.67 4.86
CA PHE A 17 -2.62 -7.71 5.74
C PHE A 17 -2.43 -6.66 6.83
N GLY A 18 -3.18 -5.57 6.77
CA GLY A 18 -3.04 -4.43 7.66
C GLY A 18 -4.16 -4.35 8.70
N ILE A 19 -3.80 -4.29 9.98
CA ILE A 19 -4.73 -3.92 11.06
C ILE A 19 -4.50 -2.45 11.35
N VAL A 20 -5.37 -1.59 10.83
CA VAL A 20 -5.16 -0.12 10.80
C VAL A 20 -6.49 0.61 10.97
N PRO A 21 -6.51 1.88 11.43
CA PRO A 21 -7.74 2.64 11.51
C PRO A 21 -8.43 2.77 10.15
N ARG A 22 -9.74 2.55 10.11
CA ARG A 22 -10.57 2.75 8.91
C ARG A 22 -10.42 4.17 8.37
N ASP A 23 -10.32 4.30 7.05
CA ASP A 23 -10.11 5.56 6.32
C ASP A 23 -8.83 6.34 6.69
N GLY A 24 -7.98 5.73 7.53
CA GLY A 24 -6.64 6.21 7.84
C GLY A 24 -5.72 6.12 6.61
N ALA A 25 -4.56 6.78 6.71
CA ALA A 25 -3.63 6.86 5.59
C ALA A 25 -3.23 5.48 5.03
N ALA A 26 -2.95 4.51 5.91
CA ALA A 26 -2.56 3.16 5.52
C ALA A 26 -3.71 2.36 4.89
N ASP A 27 -4.94 2.47 5.43
CA ASP A 27 -6.14 1.83 4.87
C ASP A 27 -6.41 2.32 3.44
N ARG A 28 -6.42 3.66 3.26
CA ARG A 28 -6.58 4.27 1.93
C ARG A 28 -5.48 3.83 0.98
N TRP A 29 -4.22 3.85 1.42
CA TRP A 29 -3.09 3.47 0.59
C TRP A 29 -3.16 2.00 0.14
N ILE A 30 -3.45 1.08 1.05
CA ILE A 30 -3.57 -0.36 0.74
C ILE A 30 -4.65 -0.58 -0.31
N ARG A 31 -5.81 0.07 -0.15
CA ARG A 31 -6.93 0.01 -1.09
C ARG A 31 -6.60 0.62 -2.46
N GLU A 32 -6.09 1.84 -2.48
CA GLU A 32 -5.77 2.59 -3.72
C GLU A 32 -4.76 1.85 -4.59
N HIS A 33 -3.75 1.25 -3.95
CA HIS A 33 -2.67 0.56 -4.64
C HIS A 33 -2.93 -0.93 -4.81
N ARG A 34 -4.06 -1.45 -4.31
CA ARG A 34 -4.42 -2.88 -4.32
C ARG A 34 -3.28 -3.76 -3.81
N SER A 35 -2.56 -3.28 -2.80
CA SER A 35 -1.36 -3.93 -2.26
C SER A 35 -1.68 -5.01 -1.22
N GLY A 36 -2.96 -5.23 -0.91
CA GLY A 36 -3.42 -6.25 0.00
C GLY A 36 -4.80 -5.93 0.59
N VAL A 37 -5.02 -6.35 1.83
CA VAL A 37 -6.28 -6.18 2.58
C VAL A 37 -6.00 -5.43 3.87
N SER A 38 -6.91 -4.53 4.24
CA SER A 38 -6.91 -3.82 5.53
C SER A 38 -8.18 -4.10 6.31
N VAL A 39 -8.04 -4.22 7.64
CA VAL A 39 -9.12 -4.45 8.59
C VAL A 39 -9.05 -3.38 9.67
N ASP A 40 -10.21 -2.91 10.13
CA ASP A 40 -10.27 -1.85 11.12
C ASP A 40 -9.68 -2.30 12.46
N SER A 41 -8.73 -1.54 12.97
CA SER A 41 -8.15 -1.72 14.31
C SER A 41 -9.18 -1.59 15.45
N ALA A 42 -10.32 -0.92 15.21
CA ALA A 42 -11.40 -0.82 16.18
C ALA A 42 -12.35 -2.04 16.20
N ALA A 43 -12.13 -3.04 15.32
CA ALA A 43 -13.01 -4.19 15.16
C ALA A 43 -12.25 -5.54 15.31
N PRO A 44 -11.74 -5.88 16.50
CA PRO A 44 -10.90 -7.07 16.73
C PRO A 44 -11.60 -8.39 16.36
N ASP A 45 -12.92 -8.49 16.55
CA ASP A 45 -13.70 -9.68 16.18
C ASP A 45 -13.65 -9.99 14.68
N ARG A 46 -13.26 -9.01 13.86
CA ARG A 46 -13.11 -9.16 12.41
C ARG A 46 -11.72 -9.64 12.00
N TRP A 47 -10.69 -9.53 12.85
CA TRP A 47 -9.31 -9.76 12.40
C TRP A 47 -9.06 -11.21 11.97
N ALA A 48 -9.49 -12.18 12.79
CA ALA A 48 -9.31 -13.60 12.49
C ALA A 48 -10.06 -14.06 11.22
N PRO A 49 -11.36 -13.77 11.04
CA PRO A 49 -12.05 -14.18 9.82
C PRO A 49 -11.49 -13.50 8.57
N GLU A 50 -11.11 -12.22 8.65
CA GLU A 50 -10.52 -11.50 7.51
C GLU A 50 -9.10 -11.99 7.19
N LEU A 51 -8.30 -12.36 8.20
CA LEU A 51 -6.99 -12.97 7.99
C LEU A 51 -7.13 -14.31 7.27
N ARG A 52 -8.13 -15.13 7.62
CA ARG A 52 -8.38 -16.39 6.93
C ARG A 52 -8.73 -16.15 5.46
N GLY A 53 -9.67 -15.25 5.17
CA GLY A 53 -10.01 -14.88 3.79
C GLY A 53 -8.82 -14.30 3.01
N PHE A 54 -7.96 -13.53 3.68
CA PHE A 54 -6.72 -13.04 3.09
C PHE A 54 -5.76 -14.20 2.72
N LEU A 55 -5.55 -15.16 3.61
CA LEU A 55 -4.69 -16.32 3.35
C LEU A 55 -5.20 -17.15 2.16
N ASP A 56 -6.52 -17.37 2.08
CA ASP A 56 -7.15 -18.09 0.97
C ASP A 56 -6.96 -17.36 -0.38
N SER A 57 -6.86 -16.02 -0.35
CA SER A 57 -6.67 -15.20 -1.56
C SER A 57 -5.23 -15.16 -2.09
N LEU A 58 -4.24 -15.66 -1.34
CA LEU A 58 -2.82 -15.47 -1.68
C LEU A 58 -2.40 -16.19 -2.97
N ALA A 59 -3.04 -17.31 -3.31
CA ALA A 59 -2.73 -18.05 -4.54
C ALA A 59 -3.00 -17.21 -5.81
N ASP A 60 -4.04 -16.38 -5.75
CA ASP A 60 -4.49 -15.55 -6.87
C ASP A 60 -3.90 -14.13 -6.84
N TYR A 61 -3.16 -13.78 -5.78
CA TYR A 61 -2.58 -12.46 -5.65
C TYR A 61 -1.61 -12.16 -6.81
N ARG A 62 -1.76 -10.96 -7.39
CA ARG A 62 -0.84 -10.39 -8.37
C ARG A 62 -0.38 -9.04 -7.86
N ALA A 63 0.93 -8.94 -7.64
CA ALA A 63 1.52 -7.71 -7.12
C ALA A 63 1.32 -6.54 -8.08
N PRO A 64 0.86 -5.38 -7.60
CA PRO A 64 0.89 -4.15 -8.38
C PRO A 64 2.33 -3.69 -8.64
N SER A 65 2.53 -2.88 -9.68
CA SER A 65 3.85 -2.29 -9.94
C SER A 65 4.24 -1.30 -8.84
N ALA A 66 5.46 -1.47 -8.32
CA ALA A 66 6.08 -0.54 -7.38
C ALA A 66 6.85 0.61 -8.08
N GLU A 67 6.98 0.56 -9.40
CA GLU A 67 7.76 1.51 -10.20
C GLU A 67 7.43 2.99 -9.95
N PRO A 68 6.15 3.38 -9.75
CA PRO A 68 5.80 4.77 -9.43
C PRO A 68 6.48 5.32 -8.16
N PHE A 69 6.90 4.43 -7.26
CA PHE A 69 7.53 4.78 -5.97
C PHE A 69 9.05 4.61 -5.99
N TYR A 70 9.65 4.21 -7.12
CA TYR A 70 11.09 4.10 -7.21
C TYR A 70 11.74 5.49 -7.13
N ARG A 71 12.91 5.54 -6.47
CA ARG A 71 13.68 6.78 -6.29
C ARG A 71 13.87 7.52 -7.62
N ARG A 72 14.26 6.82 -8.68
CA ARG A 72 14.46 7.42 -10.01
C ARG A 72 13.19 8.09 -10.54
N THR A 73 12.04 7.42 -10.42
CA THR A 73 10.74 7.93 -10.83
C THR A 73 10.35 9.18 -10.02
N LEU A 74 10.50 9.13 -8.69
CA LEU A 74 10.19 10.25 -7.81
C LEU A 74 11.13 11.45 -8.02
N THR A 75 12.43 11.21 -8.24
CA THR A 75 13.39 12.27 -8.59
C THR A 75 13.04 12.93 -9.91
N GLY A 76 12.64 12.15 -10.93
CA GLY A 76 12.18 12.69 -12.21
C GLY A 76 10.93 13.56 -12.06
N ARG A 77 9.94 13.11 -11.27
CA ARG A 77 8.74 13.89 -10.96
C ARG A 77 9.07 15.19 -10.23
N LEU A 78 9.98 15.15 -9.26
CA LEU A 78 10.43 16.35 -8.54
C LEU A 78 11.10 17.35 -9.48
N ALA A 79 12.02 16.89 -10.34
CA ALA A 79 12.70 17.74 -11.31
C ALA A 79 11.68 18.45 -12.24
N ALA A 80 10.69 17.71 -12.76
CA ALA A 80 9.65 18.27 -13.61
C ALA A 80 8.82 19.38 -12.90
N ILE A 81 8.53 19.22 -11.61
CA ILE A 81 7.84 20.26 -10.83
C ILE A 81 8.72 21.51 -10.68
N LEU A 82 10.01 21.33 -10.37
CA LEU A 82 10.96 22.43 -10.19
C LEU A 82 11.18 23.21 -11.50
N ASP A 83 11.23 22.52 -12.64
CA ASP A 83 11.34 23.15 -13.96
C ASP A 83 10.08 23.94 -14.32
N GLY A 84 8.91 23.50 -13.85
CA GLY A 84 7.63 24.20 -14.07
C GLY A 84 7.48 25.52 -13.31
N VAL A 85 8.11 25.64 -12.13
CA VAL A 85 8.07 26.87 -11.30
C VAL A 85 9.09 27.92 -11.79
N ARG A 86 10.11 27.51 -12.54
CA ARG A 86 11.18 28.38 -13.05
C ARG A 86 10.84 29.08 -14.38
N ARG A 87 9.65 28.84 -14.93
CA ARG A 87 9.12 29.51 -16.12
C ARG A 87 8.17 30.62 -15.71
#